data_AF-U5BR03-F1
#
_entry.id   AF-U5BR03-F1
#
_cell.length_a   1.000
_cell.length_b   1.000
_cell.length_c   1.000
_cell.angle_alpha   90.00
_cell.angle_beta   90.00
_cell.angle_gamma   90.00
#
_symmetry.space_group_name_H-M   'P 1'
#
loop_
_entity.id
_entity.type
_entity.pdbx_description
1 polymer ?
#
loop_
_entity_poly.entity_id
_entity_poly.type
_entity_poly.pdbx_seq_one_letter_code
_entity_poly.pdbx_strand_id
1 'polypeptide(L)'
;MTVLNSEMHVVTFVFVILETIMFSHQLVFFLQKPAEKQRKYYLILLALLIVYNIFGGLFPDENLPIPTEWQYILAYGSGFIMGAYFPYYFYIAFEIKNLAFQAKYGVLIFLILPFFLFFCILYPLGMDLQLVIYLGLIVPFGYCIYMLYKILLAILQKYKYNKDSVEIFLSFGAVFPWGFMPPLAYLGAEQLTEVLLTNGGFIVLTILYQRNIIEQNKNDLEKLNLLQTKKEKEIFAFNCTKLGFTNREIEICEMVKAGYTYKKIADQLNISERTVNKHIQNIFKKAGSNNKIELLNSITK
;
A
#
# COMPACT_ATOMS: atom_id res chain seq x y z
N MET A 1 29.15 -16.67 -10.74
CA MET A 1 30.15 -15.95 -9.93
C MET A 1 29.55 -15.72 -8.56
N THR A 2 30.28 -16.07 -7.50
CA THR A 2 29.91 -15.83 -6.11
C THR A 2 30.62 -14.59 -5.56
N VAL A 3 30.15 -14.04 -4.45
CA VAL A 3 30.70 -12.81 -3.85
C VAL A 3 31.35 -13.13 -2.50
N LEU A 4 32.41 -12.39 -2.15
CA LEU A 4 33.02 -12.40 -0.80
C LEU A 4 33.46 -13.78 -0.29
N ASN A 5 33.86 -14.69 -1.19
CA ASN A 5 34.16 -16.10 -0.86
C ASN A 5 33.00 -16.85 -0.17
N SER A 6 31.76 -16.37 -0.33
CA SER A 6 30.54 -17.04 0.14
C SER A 6 29.89 -17.85 -0.98
N GLU A 7 28.86 -18.64 -0.65
CA GLU A 7 28.01 -19.32 -1.64
C GLU A 7 27.04 -18.36 -2.36
N MET A 8 26.93 -17.11 -1.90
CA MET A 8 25.98 -16.14 -2.44
C MET A 8 26.34 -15.74 -3.88
N HIS A 9 25.39 -15.94 -4.79
CA HIS A 9 25.49 -15.45 -6.16
C HIS A 9 25.55 -13.92 -6.22
N VAL A 10 26.36 -13.37 -7.15
CA VAL A 10 26.44 -11.92 -7.42
C VAL A 10 25.06 -11.30 -7.65
N VAL A 11 24.17 -12.02 -8.34
CA VAL A 11 22.81 -11.56 -8.62
C VAL A 11 22.01 -11.36 -7.33
N THR A 12 22.06 -12.32 -6.40
CA THR A 12 21.40 -12.22 -5.09
C THR A 12 21.95 -11.06 -4.28
N PHE A 13 23.27 -10.86 -4.29
CA PHE A 13 23.90 -9.73 -3.61
C PHE A 13 23.43 -8.37 -4.16
N VAL A 14 23.31 -8.25 -5.49
CA VAL A 14 22.77 -7.04 -6.13
C VAL A 14 21.32 -6.81 -5.72
N PHE A 15 20.48 -7.85 -5.67
CA PHE A 15 19.10 -7.73 -5.18
C PHE A 15 19.04 -7.21 -3.74
N VAL A 16 19.85 -7.78 -2.83
CA VAL A 16 19.92 -7.31 -1.44
C VAL A 16 20.29 -5.82 -1.34
N ILE A 17 21.24 -5.34 -2.15
CA ILE A 17 21.59 -3.91 -2.19
C ILE A 17 20.40 -3.07 -2.65
N LEU A 18 19.77 -3.45 -3.76
CA LEU A 18 18.62 -2.73 -4.31
C LEU A 18 17.44 -2.69 -3.32
N GLU A 19 17.16 -3.82 -2.67
CA GLU A 19 16.14 -3.95 -1.64
C GLU A 19 16.44 -3.09 -0.42
N THR A 20 17.70 -3.03 0.01
CA THR A 20 18.11 -2.20 1.15
C THR A 20 17.96 -0.71 0.85
N ILE A 21 18.29 -0.29 -0.37
CA ILE A 21 18.06 1.08 -0.86
C ILE A 21 16.57 1.38 -0.87
N MET A 22 15.76 0.47 -1.43
CA MET A 22 14.31 0.60 -1.49
C MET A 22 13.69 0.66 -0.09
N PHE A 23 14.15 -0.17 0.84
CA PHE A 23 13.70 -0.19 2.23
C PHE A 23 13.99 1.15 2.91
N SER A 24 15.22 1.64 2.77
CA SER A 24 15.65 2.92 3.34
C SER A 24 14.80 4.07 2.81
N HIS A 25 14.56 4.10 1.50
CA HIS A 25 13.68 5.09 0.87
C HIS A 25 12.25 5.02 1.42
N GLN A 26 11.64 3.83 1.46
CA GLN A 26 10.26 3.68 1.94
C GLN A 26 10.11 3.93 3.44
N LEU A 27 11.16 3.69 4.23
CA LEU A 27 11.21 3.97 5.66
C LEU A 27 11.09 5.46 5.93
N VAL A 28 11.79 6.31 5.15
CA VAL A 28 11.68 7.77 5.30
C VAL A 28 10.23 8.24 5.13
N PHE A 29 9.53 7.76 4.11
CA PHE A 29 8.11 8.10 3.90
C PHE A 29 7.19 7.55 5.00
N PHE A 30 7.52 6.38 5.56
CA PHE A 30 6.77 5.84 6.69
C PHE A 30 6.93 6.71 7.94
N LEU A 31 8.15 7.18 8.21
CA LEU A 31 8.41 8.07 9.33
C LEU A 31 7.71 9.43 9.16
N GLN A 32 7.54 9.92 7.92
CA GLN A 32 6.75 11.11 7.63
C GLN A 32 5.25 10.91 7.85
N LYS A 33 4.73 9.70 7.59
CA LYS A 33 3.29 9.38 7.68
C LYS A 33 3.06 7.99 8.33
N PRO A 34 3.29 7.84 9.65
CA PRO A 34 3.22 6.53 10.32
C PRO A 34 1.81 5.93 10.38
N ALA A 35 0.78 6.75 10.15
CA ALA A 35 -0.61 6.30 10.08
C ALA A 35 -0.92 5.47 8.81
N GLU A 36 -0.08 5.53 7.78
CA GLU A 36 -0.23 4.74 6.55
C GLU A 36 0.07 3.26 6.79
N LYS A 37 -0.98 2.52 7.20
CA LYS A 37 -0.91 1.08 7.49
C LYS A 37 -0.27 0.29 6.34
N GLN A 38 -0.69 0.49 5.10
CA GLN A 38 -0.19 -0.25 3.94
C GLN A 38 1.34 -0.19 3.81
N ARG A 39 1.93 1.00 4.00
CA ARG A 39 3.38 1.22 3.95
C ARG A 39 4.12 0.45 5.04
N LYS A 40 3.58 0.42 6.26
CA LYS A 40 4.13 -0.39 7.36
C LYS A 40 4.21 -1.86 6.97
N TYR A 41 3.13 -2.43 6.45
CA TYR A 41 3.10 -3.85 6.10
C TYR A 41 3.98 -4.17 4.89
N TYR A 42 4.09 -3.25 3.92
CA TYR A 42 5.03 -3.37 2.81
C TYR A 42 6.49 -3.36 3.29
N LEU A 43 6.86 -2.46 4.20
CA LEU A 43 8.21 -2.43 4.79
C LEU A 43 8.57 -3.73 5.51
N ILE A 44 7.63 -4.30 6.26
CA ILE A 44 7.85 -5.60 6.91
C ILE A 44 8.10 -6.69 5.88
N LEU A 45 7.29 -6.76 4.80
CA LEU A 45 7.49 -7.75 3.75
C LEU A 45 8.85 -7.56 3.04
N LEU A 46 9.25 -6.32 2.78
CA LEU A 46 10.54 -6.00 2.17
C LEU A 46 11.71 -6.38 3.09
N ALA A 47 11.60 -6.13 4.40
CA ALA A 47 12.60 -6.58 5.37
C ALA A 47 12.70 -8.11 5.40
N LEU A 48 11.57 -8.81 5.35
CA LEU A 48 11.56 -10.29 5.28
C LEU A 48 12.20 -10.80 3.99
N LEU A 49 12.00 -10.13 2.85
CA LEU A 49 12.66 -10.48 1.59
C LEU A 49 14.18 -10.30 1.68
N ILE A 50 14.65 -9.19 2.26
CA ILE A 50 16.09 -8.96 2.48
C ILE A 50 16.68 -10.07 3.35
N VAL A 51 16.00 -10.41 4.46
CA VAL A 51 16.44 -11.50 5.34
C VAL A 51 16.47 -12.84 4.60
N TYR A 52 15.45 -13.12 3.78
CA TYR A 52 15.39 -14.32 2.95
C TYR A 52 16.55 -14.41 1.96
N ASN A 53 16.82 -13.34 1.21
CA ASN A 53 17.91 -13.31 0.24
C ASN A 53 19.29 -13.41 0.92
N ILE A 54 19.46 -12.81 2.09
CA ILE A 54 20.70 -12.91 2.88
C ILE A 54 20.87 -14.33 3.42
N PHE A 55 19.87 -14.90 4.10
CA PHE A 55 19.99 -16.22 4.72
C PHE A 55 20.08 -17.32 3.67
N GLY A 56 19.24 -17.29 2.64
CA GLY A 56 19.35 -18.22 1.52
C GLY A 56 20.69 -18.06 0.79
N GLY A 57 21.19 -16.84 0.63
CA GLY A 57 22.47 -16.55 -0.03
C GLY A 57 23.70 -17.01 0.73
N LEU A 58 23.70 -16.87 2.06
CA LEU A 58 24.86 -17.14 2.91
C LEU A 58 24.90 -18.56 3.44
N PHE A 59 23.75 -19.23 3.59
CA PHE A 59 23.67 -20.53 4.25
C PHE A 59 23.30 -21.64 3.27
N PRO A 60 23.93 -22.83 3.40
CA PRO A 60 24.96 -23.18 4.39
C PRO A 60 26.38 -22.70 3.98
N ASP A 61 27.22 -22.40 4.97
CA ASP A 61 28.65 -22.12 4.80
C ASP A 61 29.42 -22.80 5.96
N GLU A 62 30.28 -23.76 5.61
CA GLU A 62 31.08 -24.53 6.57
C GLU A 62 32.11 -23.68 7.32
N ASN A 63 32.45 -22.49 6.83
CA ASN A 63 33.41 -21.60 7.46
C ASN A 63 32.79 -20.79 8.61
N LEU A 64 31.46 -20.78 8.74
CA LEU A 64 30.78 -20.04 9.78
C LEU A 64 30.75 -20.84 11.10
N PRO A 65 30.85 -20.17 12.27
CA PRO A 65 30.81 -20.83 13.58
C PRO A 65 29.40 -21.31 13.98
N ILE A 66 28.47 -21.39 13.04
CA ILE A 66 27.07 -21.77 13.24
C ILE A 66 26.92 -23.22 12.80
N PRO A 67 26.36 -24.13 13.62
CA PRO A 67 26.14 -25.50 13.20
C PRO A 67 25.27 -25.59 11.95
N THR A 68 25.60 -26.50 11.05
CA THR A 68 24.94 -26.65 9.75
C THR A 68 23.43 -26.81 9.87
N GLU A 69 22.96 -27.48 10.93
CA GLU A 69 21.53 -27.65 11.20
C GLU A 69 20.82 -26.30 11.39
N TRP A 70 21.43 -25.40 12.17
CA TRP A 70 20.91 -24.06 12.40
C TRP A 70 20.96 -23.21 11.13
N GLN A 71 21.99 -23.37 10.30
CA GLN A 71 22.09 -22.68 9.02
C GLN A 71 20.93 -23.05 8.10
N TYR A 72 20.59 -24.34 7.97
CA TYR A 72 19.42 -24.78 7.20
C TYR A 72 18.10 -24.30 7.80
N ILE A 73 17.94 -24.35 9.14
CA ILE A 73 16.75 -23.82 9.80
C ILE A 73 16.56 -22.34 9.50
N LEU A 74 17.64 -21.55 9.50
CA LEU A 74 17.59 -20.12 9.18
C LEU A 74 17.28 -19.89 7.69
N ALA A 75 17.95 -20.61 6.78
CA ALA A 75 17.74 -20.52 5.34
C ALA A 75 16.29 -20.81 4.97
N TYR A 76 15.79 -22.02 5.30
CA TYR A 76 14.41 -22.40 5.00
C TYR A 76 13.40 -21.57 5.81
N GLY A 77 13.67 -21.33 7.09
CA GLY A 77 12.78 -20.60 7.98
C GLY A 77 12.50 -19.19 7.52
N SER A 78 13.52 -18.49 6.98
CA SER A 78 13.32 -17.16 6.40
C SER A 78 12.33 -17.19 5.23
N GLY A 79 12.41 -18.18 4.34
CA GLY A 79 11.48 -18.37 3.24
C GLY A 79 10.06 -18.69 3.69
N PHE A 80 9.91 -19.56 4.70
CA PHE A 80 8.61 -19.88 5.30
C PHE A 80 7.97 -18.67 5.97
N ILE A 81 8.72 -17.89 6.75
CA ILE A 81 8.21 -16.68 7.42
C ILE A 81 7.81 -15.63 6.39
N MET A 82 8.65 -15.41 5.38
CA MET A 82 8.37 -14.47 4.29
C MET A 82 7.09 -14.88 3.54
N GLY A 83 7.00 -16.13 3.07
CA GLY A 83 5.83 -16.67 2.37
C GLY A 83 4.57 -16.69 3.23
N ALA A 84 4.70 -16.99 4.53
CA ALA A 84 3.60 -16.95 5.50
C ALA A 84 3.04 -15.53 5.69
N TYR A 85 3.90 -14.52 5.65
CA TYR A 85 3.48 -13.13 5.79
C TYR A 85 2.75 -12.61 4.55
N PHE A 86 2.98 -13.19 3.37
CA PHE A 86 2.41 -12.71 2.11
C PHE A 86 0.86 -12.71 2.08
N PRO A 87 0.14 -13.79 2.45
CA PRO A 87 -1.32 -13.74 2.60
C PRO A 87 -1.83 -12.69 3.60
N TYR A 88 -1.08 -12.47 4.68
CA TYR A 88 -1.44 -11.46 5.68
C TYR A 88 -1.27 -10.05 5.13
N TYR A 89 -0.18 -9.79 4.39
CA TYR A 89 -0.01 -8.55 3.64
C TYR A 89 -1.16 -8.32 2.68
N PHE A 90 -1.59 -9.34 1.90
CA PHE A 90 -2.72 -9.19 0.99
C PHE A 90 -4.06 -8.92 1.70
N TYR A 91 -4.30 -9.60 2.82
CA TYR A 91 -5.47 -9.38 3.66
C TYR A 91 -5.59 -7.93 4.13
N ILE A 92 -4.48 -7.33 4.60
CA ILE A 92 -4.49 -5.96 5.10
C ILE A 92 -4.41 -4.93 3.97
N ALA A 93 -3.45 -5.07 3.06
CA ALA A 93 -3.14 -4.06 2.06
C ALA A 93 -4.22 -3.93 0.98
N PHE A 94 -4.89 -5.04 0.64
CA PHE A 94 -5.95 -5.05 -0.38
C PHE A 94 -7.36 -5.16 0.22
N GLU A 95 -7.49 -5.10 1.54
CA GLU A 95 -8.76 -5.13 2.27
C GLU A 95 -9.65 -6.35 1.96
N ILE A 96 -9.02 -7.50 1.69
CA ILE A 96 -9.71 -8.73 1.31
C ILE A 96 -10.23 -9.46 2.56
N LYS A 97 -11.38 -9.03 3.09
CA LYS A 97 -11.95 -9.59 4.34
C LYS A 97 -12.20 -11.11 4.30
N ASN A 98 -12.48 -11.67 3.12
CA ASN A 98 -12.73 -13.11 2.92
C ASN A 98 -11.49 -14.00 3.14
N LEU A 99 -10.31 -13.40 3.35
CA LEU A 99 -9.05 -14.09 3.63
C LEU A 99 -8.69 -14.13 5.13
N ALA A 100 -9.55 -13.59 6.02
CA ALA A 100 -9.19 -13.36 7.42
C ALA A 100 -8.76 -14.62 8.18
N PHE A 101 -9.48 -15.74 7.98
CA PHE A 101 -9.13 -17.01 8.64
C PHE A 101 -7.79 -17.52 8.15
N GLN A 102 -7.61 -17.53 6.83
CA GLN A 102 -6.40 -18.00 6.17
C GLN A 102 -5.18 -17.19 6.58
N ALA A 103 -5.31 -15.85 6.59
CA ALA A 103 -4.24 -14.93 6.95
C ALA A 103 -3.87 -14.95 8.43
N LYS A 104 -4.80 -15.26 9.34
CA LYS A 104 -4.56 -15.24 10.80
C LYS A 104 -4.23 -16.60 11.40
N TYR A 105 -4.88 -17.66 10.92
CA TYR A 105 -4.81 -18.98 11.54
C TYR A 105 -4.31 -20.04 10.55
N GLY A 106 -4.84 -20.03 9.31
CA GLY A 106 -4.50 -21.05 8.34
C GLY A 106 -3.01 -21.10 8.02
N VAL A 107 -2.35 -19.96 7.83
CA VAL A 107 -0.90 -19.89 7.64
C VAL A 107 -0.13 -20.45 8.84
N LEU A 108 -0.56 -20.16 10.07
CA LEU A 108 0.10 -20.68 11.26
C LEU A 108 0.01 -22.21 11.32
N ILE A 109 -1.17 -22.77 11.02
CA ILE A 109 -1.44 -24.21 11.13
C ILE A 109 -0.83 -25.00 9.97
N PHE A 110 -0.90 -24.47 8.75
CA PHE A 110 -0.57 -25.24 7.54
C PHE A 110 0.79 -24.87 6.90
N LEU A 111 1.42 -23.77 7.32
CA LEU A 111 2.78 -23.41 6.90
C LEU A 111 3.76 -23.47 8.08
N ILE A 112 3.50 -22.67 9.12
CA ILE A 112 4.48 -22.47 10.20
C ILE A 112 4.60 -23.70 11.11
N LEU A 113 3.47 -24.33 11.46
CA LEU A 113 3.48 -25.51 12.33
C LEU A 113 4.20 -26.71 11.67
N PRO A 114 3.95 -27.07 10.40
CA PRO A 114 4.74 -28.09 9.72
C PRO A 114 6.22 -27.74 9.65
N PHE A 115 6.57 -26.48 9.31
CA PHE A 115 7.96 -26.05 9.33
C PHE A 115 8.59 -26.25 10.72
N PHE A 116 7.94 -25.79 11.78
CA PHE A 116 8.46 -25.92 13.13
C PHE A 116 8.64 -27.38 13.56
N LEU A 117 7.65 -28.24 13.27
CA LEU A 117 7.73 -29.66 13.59
C LEU A 117 8.90 -30.33 12.85
N PHE A 118 9.00 -30.16 11.54
CA PHE A 118 9.98 -30.89 10.73
C PHE A 118 11.38 -30.29 10.83
N PHE A 119 11.51 -28.98 10.68
CA PHE A 119 12.82 -28.30 10.66
C PHE A 119 13.35 -27.96 12.05
N CYS A 120 12.49 -27.55 13.00
CA CYS A 120 12.98 -27.10 14.31
C CYS A 120 12.99 -28.20 15.38
N ILE A 121 12.27 -29.32 15.17
CA ILE A 121 12.23 -30.44 16.12
C ILE A 121 12.86 -31.69 15.50
N LEU A 122 12.28 -32.21 14.41
CA LEU A 122 12.68 -33.51 13.87
C LEU A 122 14.08 -33.50 13.25
N TYR A 123 14.44 -32.41 12.56
CA TYR A 123 15.76 -32.27 11.96
C TYR A 123 16.91 -32.24 13.00
N PRO A 124 16.87 -31.41 14.07
CA PRO A 124 17.85 -31.47 15.16
C PRO A 124 17.90 -32.81 15.91
N LEU A 125 16.83 -33.63 15.86
CA LEU A 125 16.82 -34.97 16.44
C LEU A 125 17.50 -36.03 15.57
N GLY A 126 18.10 -35.63 14.44
CA GLY A 126 18.89 -36.50 13.57
C GLY A 126 18.12 -37.06 12.37
N MET A 127 16.94 -36.51 12.03
CA MET A 127 16.27 -36.85 10.78
C MET A 127 17.06 -36.28 9.60
N ASP A 128 17.18 -37.06 8.52
CA ASP A 128 17.86 -36.60 7.29
C ASP A 128 17.16 -35.37 6.69
N LEU A 129 17.96 -34.41 6.19
CA LEU A 129 17.47 -33.13 5.66
C LEU A 129 16.54 -33.34 4.47
N GLN A 130 16.85 -34.28 3.58
CA GLN A 130 16.04 -34.52 2.39
C GLN A 130 14.66 -35.06 2.78
N LEU A 131 14.60 -35.94 3.79
CA LEU A 131 13.35 -36.44 4.35
C LEU A 131 12.54 -35.34 5.06
N VAL A 132 13.21 -34.46 5.80
CA VAL A 132 12.60 -33.28 6.45
C VAL A 132 11.95 -32.36 5.42
N ILE A 133 12.64 -32.09 4.32
CA ILE A 133 12.11 -31.27 3.22
C ILE A 133 10.90 -31.97 2.58
N TYR A 134 11.03 -33.24 2.20
CA TYR A 134 9.95 -33.95 1.52
C TYR A 134 8.68 -34.06 2.36
N LEU A 135 8.78 -34.49 3.62
CA LEU A 135 7.62 -34.65 4.49
C LEU A 135 7.09 -33.30 5.00
N GLY A 136 8.00 -32.39 5.36
CA GLY A 136 7.66 -31.08 5.90
C GLY A 136 6.95 -30.17 4.90
N LEU A 137 7.14 -30.38 3.60
CA LEU A 137 6.52 -29.57 2.54
C LEU A 137 5.19 -30.12 2.01
N ILE A 138 4.77 -31.35 2.33
CA ILE A 138 3.51 -31.92 1.80
C ILE A 138 2.30 -31.03 2.15
N VAL A 139 2.17 -30.69 3.43
CA VAL A 139 1.05 -29.87 3.93
C VAL A 139 1.17 -28.41 3.43
N PRO A 140 2.33 -27.73 3.57
CA PRO A 140 2.54 -26.40 3.00
C PRO A 140 2.26 -26.31 1.51
N PHE A 141 2.67 -27.31 0.72
CA PHE A 141 2.45 -27.34 -0.73
C PHE A 141 0.96 -27.34 -1.06
N GLY A 142 0.18 -28.28 -0.50
CA GLY A 142 -1.25 -28.35 -0.73
C GLY A 142 -1.97 -27.08 -0.27
N TYR A 143 -1.56 -26.52 0.88
CA TYR A 143 -2.12 -25.28 1.39
C TYR A 143 -1.75 -24.06 0.54
N CYS A 144 -0.55 -23.98 -0.01
CA CYS A 144 -0.15 -22.90 -0.92
C CYS A 144 -1.00 -22.87 -2.19
N ILE A 145 -1.32 -24.04 -2.77
CA ILE A 145 -2.24 -24.12 -3.92
C ILE A 145 -3.64 -23.62 -3.55
N TYR A 146 -4.17 -24.08 -2.41
CA TYR A 146 -5.46 -23.62 -1.89
C TYR A 146 -5.47 -22.11 -1.63
N MET A 147 -4.38 -21.58 -1.06
CA MET A 147 -4.23 -20.16 -0.77
C MET A 147 -4.14 -19.31 -2.01
N LEU A 148 -3.37 -19.75 -3.01
CA LEU A 148 -3.30 -19.13 -4.32
C LEU A 148 -4.71 -19.00 -4.86
N TYR A 149 -5.45 -20.11 -4.99
CA TYR A 149 -6.83 -20.13 -5.47
C TYR A 149 -7.74 -19.13 -4.72
N LYS A 150 -7.67 -19.10 -3.38
CA LYS A 150 -8.45 -18.17 -2.55
C LYS A 150 -8.11 -16.70 -2.80
N ILE A 151 -6.83 -16.37 -2.96
CA ILE A 151 -6.37 -15.02 -3.28
C ILE A 151 -6.84 -14.62 -4.68
N LEU A 152 -6.69 -15.51 -5.67
CA LEU A 152 -7.12 -15.26 -7.05
C LEU A 152 -8.62 -15.00 -7.14
N LEU A 153 -9.44 -15.83 -6.50
CA LEU A 153 -10.88 -15.62 -6.43
C LEU A 153 -11.23 -14.30 -5.76
N ALA A 154 -10.54 -13.95 -4.69
CA ALA A 154 -10.78 -12.71 -3.98
C ALA A 154 -10.44 -11.48 -4.82
N ILE A 155 -9.34 -11.50 -5.57
CA ILE A 155 -8.98 -10.46 -6.53
C ILE A 155 -10.08 -10.32 -7.59
N LEU A 156 -10.49 -11.43 -8.21
CA LEU A 156 -11.55 -11.43 -9.22
C LEU A 156 -12.88 -10.88 -8.68
N GLN A 157 -13.23 -11.19 -7.43
CA GLN A 157 -14.42 -10.65 -6.78
C GLN A 157 -14.31 -9.14 -6.50
N LYS A 158 -13.15 -8.69 -6.00
CA LYS A 158 -12.90 -7.28 -5.68
C LYS A 158 -12.99 -6.39 -6.91
N TYR A 159 -12.44 -6.83 -8.04
CA TYR A 159 -12.44 -6.06 -9.29
C TYR A 159 -13.59 -6.44 -10.23
N LYS A 160 -14.59 -7.21 -9.78
CA LYS A 160 -15.73 -7.62 -10.63
C LYS A 160 -16.46 -6.43 -11.29
N TYR A 161 -16.50 -5.29 -10.60
CA TYR A 161 -17.18 -4.08 -11.06
C TYR A 161 -16.21 -2.97 -11.50
N ASN A 162 -14.89 -3.16 -11.35
CA ASN A 162 -13.86 -2.20 -11.72
C ASN A 162 -13.10 -2.72 -12.94
N LYS A 163 -12.96 -1.90 -14.00
CA LYS A 163 -12.37 -2.34 -15.28
C LYS A 163 -10.83 -2.23 -15.35
N ASP A 164 -10.14 -1.96 -14.23
CA ASP A 164 -8.66 -1.91 -14.25
C ASP A 164 -8.07 -3.32 -14.38
N SER A 165 -7.98 -3.79 -15.62
CA SER A 165 -7.36 -5.07 -15.99
C SER A 165 -5.88 -5.13 -15.65
N VAL A 166 -5.21 -3.98 -15.54
CA VAL A 166 -3.78 -3.93 -15.21
C VAL A 166 -3.57 -4.23 -13.73
N GLU A 167 -4.41 -3.69 -12.84
CA GLU A 167 -4.31 -3.97 -11.40
C GLU A 167 -4.57 -5.45 -11.10
N ILE A 168 -5.54 -6.05 -11.81
CA ILE A 168 -5.81 -7.49 -11.74
C ILE A 168 -4.56 -8.28 -12.16
N PHE A 169 -3.99 -7.99 -13.34
CA PHE A 169 -2.80 -8.68 -13.86
C PHE A 169 -1.59 -8.55 -12.93
N LEU A 170 -1.32 -7.34 -12.43
CA LEU A 170 -0.24 -7.11 -11.47
C LEU A 170 -0.47 -7.87 -10.16
N SER A 171 -1.71 -7.95 -9.69
CA SER A 171 -2.05 -8.73 -8.49
C SER A 171 -1.76 -10.22 -8.70
N PHE A 172 -2.11 -10.77 -9.87
CA PHE A 172 -1.74 -12.15 -10.22
C PHE A 172 -0.23 -12.35 -10.25
N GLY A 173 0.50 -11.47 -10.95
CA GLY A 173 1.96 -11.57 -11.07
C GLY A 173 2.69 -11.42 -9.72
N ALA A 174 2.16 -10.61 -8.81
CA ALA A 174 2.72 -10.44 -7.47
C ALA A 174 2.54 -11.70 -6.58
N VAL A 175 1.43 -12.42 -6.75
CA VAL A 175 1.06 -13.58 -5.93
C VAL A 175 1.69 -14.87 -6.45
N PHE A 176 1.88 -14.97 -7.77
CA PHE A 176 2.32 -16.19 -8.46
C PHE A 176 3.64 -16.79 -7.90
N PRO A 177 4.72 -16.02 -7.71
CA PRO A 177 5.99 -16.54 -7.18
C PRO A 177 5.87 -17.25 -5.84
N TRP A 178 5.04 -16.75 -4.94
CA TRP A 178 4.88 -17.30 -3.58
C TRP A 178 4.15 -18.62 -3.56
N GLY A 179 3.18 -18.81 -4.46
CA GLY A 179 2.52 -20.09 -4.63
C GLY A 179 3.45 -21.16 -5.20
N PHE A 180 4.48 -20.75 -5.93
CA PHE A 180 5.44 -21.65 -6.58
C PHE A 180 6.65 -22.03 -5.71
N MET A 181 6.85 -21.38 -4.55
CA MET A 181 8.00 -21.67 -3.68
C MET A 181 8.03 -23.11 -3.15
N PRO A 182 6.96 -23.69 -2.56
CA PRO A 182 7.00 -25.08 -2.12
C PRO A 182 7.26 -26.09 -3.25
N PRO A 183 6.65 -25.96 -4.46
CA PRO A 183 7.02 -26.79 -5.60
C PRO A 183 8.50 -26.72 -5.97
N LEU A 184 9.08 -25.52 -6.01
CA LEU A 184 10.50 -25.33 -6.36
C LEU A 184 11.41 -26.01 -5.34
N ALA A 185 11.15 -25.80 -4.04
CA ALA A 185 11.88 -26.44 -2.97
C ALA A 185 11.77 -27.97 -3.00
N TYR A 186 10.56 -28.50 -3.28
CA TYR A 186 10.34 -29.95 -3.38
C TYR A 186 11.08 -30.58 -4.57
N LEU A 187 11.15 -29.87 -5.69
CA LEU A 187 11.85 -30.31 -6.90
C LEU A 187 13.37 -30.11 -6.84
N GLY A 188 13.89 -29.50 -5.77
CA GLY A 188 15.31 -29.18 -5.64
C GLY A 188 15.76 -28.17 -6.68
N ALA A 189 14.93 -27.17 -6.97
CA ALA A 189 15.27 -26.11 -7.91
C ALA A 189 16.55 -25.38 -7.50
N GLU A 190 17.33 -24.92 -8.48
CA GLU A 190 18.51 -24.12 -8.20
C GLU A 190 18.13 -22.84 -7.46
N GLN A 191 18.93 -22.47 -6.45
CA GLN A 191 18.75 -21.27 -5.66
C GLN A 191 18.58 -20.00 -6.50
N LEU A 192 19.34 -19.88 -7.60
CA LEU A 192 19.23 -18.75 -8.52
C LEU A 192 17.81 -18.62 -9.11
N THR A 193 17.14 -19.74 -9.40
CA THR A 193 15.78 -19.76 -9.94
C THR A 193 14.78 -19.24 -8.91
N GLU A 194 14.91 -19.68 -7.65
CA GLU A 194 14.06 -19.20 -6.56
C GLU A 194 14.24 -17.69 -6.31
N VAL A 195 15.48 -17.22 -6.29
CA VAL A 195 15.83 -15.80 -6.11
C VAL A 195 15.28 -14.96 -7.26
N LEU A 196 15.44 -15.39 -8.52
CA LEU A 196 14.92 -14.65 -9.68
C LEU A 196 13.39 -14.59 -9.68
N LEU A 197 12.72 -15.69 -9.35
CA LEU A 197 11.26 -15.76 -9.32
C LEU A 197 10.68 -14.88 -8.20
N THR A 198 11.22 -14.99 -6.98
CA THR A 198 10.75 -14.23 -5.81
C THR A 198 10.98 -12.74 -5.98
N ASN A 199 12.18 -12.32 -6.39
CA ASN A 199 12.50 -10.91 -6.62
C ASN A 199 11.75 -10.32 -7.81
N GLY A 200 11.57 -11.09 -8.89
CA GLY A 200 10.68 -10.70 -9.99
C GLY A 200 9.25 -10.46 -9.54
N GLY A 201 8.69 -11.37 -8.72
CA GLY A 201 7.39 -11.19 -8.08
C GLY A 201 7.30 -9.96 -7.21
N PHE A 202 8.36 -9.70 -6.44
CA PHE A 202 8.42 -8.55 -5.56
C PHE A 202 8.49 -7.23 -6.32
N ILE A 203 9.14 -7.18 -7.48
CA ILE A 203 9.10 -6.00 -8.37
C ILE A 203 7.67 -5.74 -8.84
N VAL A 204 6.96 -6.77 -9.28
CA VAL A 204 5.54 -6.65 -9.68
C VAL A 204 4.69 -6.15 -8.50
N LEU A 205 4.91 -6.70 -7.31
CA LEU A 205 4.25 -6.25 -6.09
C LEU A 205 4.56 -4.79 -5.77
N THR A 206 5.80 -4.36 -5.94
CA THR A 206 6.23 -2.98 -5.70
C THR A 206 5.56 -2.01 -6.65
N ILE A 207 5.43 -2.37 -7.94
CA ILE A 207 4.69 -1.57 -8.93
C ILE A 207 3.22 -1.44 -8.51
N LEU A 208 2.59 -2.54 -8.11
CA LEU A 208 1.21 -2.56 -7.62
C LEU A 208 1.03 -1.68 -6.37
N TYR A 209 1.93 -1.83 -5.39
CA TYR A 209 1.94 -1.02 -4.17
C TYR A 209 2.05 0.48 -4.49
N GLN A 210 2.97 0.87 -5.36
CA GLN A 210 3.17 2.27 -5.71
C GLN A 210 1.96 2.86 -6.45
N ARG A 211 1.32 2.09 -7.34
CA ARG A 211 0.08 2.52 -7.99
C ARG A 211 -1.03 2.77 -6.98
N ASN A 212 -1.24 1.84 -6.05
CA ASN A 212 -2.28 1.95 -5.03
C ASN A 212 -2.06 3.18 -4.13
N ILE A 213 -0.82 3.43 -3.72
CA ILE A 213 -0.47 4.61 -2.92
C ILE A 213 -0.69 5.91 -3.71
N ILE A 214 -0.33 5.96 -4.99
CA ILE A 214 -0.54 7.15 -5.83
C ILE A 214 -2.03 7.44 -5.99
N GLU A 215 -2.85 6.41 -6.25
CA GLU A 215 -4.29 6.57 -6.38
C GLU A 215 -4.94 7.02 -5.06
N GLN A 216 -4.55 6.41 -3.94
CA GLN A 216 -5.02 6.83 -2.63
C GLN A 216 -4.65 8.28 -2.32
N ASN A 217 -3.41 8.69 -2.59
CA ASN A 217 -2.97 10.07 -2.38
C ASN A 217 -3.75 11.08 -3.25
N LYS A 218 -4.08 10.73 -4.50
CA LYS A 218 -4.92 11.56 -5.37
C LYS A 218 -6.33 11.72 -4.80
N ASN A 219 -6.93 10.62 -4.34
CA ASN A 219 -8.26 10.62 -3.73
C ASN A 219 -8.29 11.42 -2.41
N ASP A 220 -7.23 11.31 -1.60
CA ASP A 220 -7.12 12.06 -0.35
C ASP A 220 -6.94 13.56 -0.62
N LEU A 221 -6.16 13.94 -1.64
CA LEU A 221 -6.02 15.33 -2.07
C LEU A 221 -7.37 15.90 -2.56
N GLU A 222 -8.14 15.13 -3.35
CA GLU A 222 -9.46 15.53 -3.81
C GLU A 222 -10.43 15.74 -2.63
N LYS A 223 -10.46 14.82 -1.66
CA LYS A 223 -11.26 14.99 -0.44
C LYS A 223 -10.86 16.23 0.35
N LEU A 224 -9.57 16.52 0.48
CA LEU A 224 -9.10 17.73 1.16
C LEU A 224 -9.58 18.99 0.45
N ASN A 225 -9.49 19.04 -0.88
CA ASN A 225 -9.98 20.16 -1.68
C ASN A 225 -11.50 20.35 -1.52
N LEU A 226 -12.27 19.25 -1.50
CA LEU A 226 -13.72 19.29 -1.27
C LEU A 226 -14.05 19.80 0.13
N LEU A 227 -13.33 19.36 1.16
CA LEU A 227 -13.51 19.83 2.55
C LEU A 227 -13.14 21.31 2.70
N GLN A 228 -12.05 21.76 2.09
CA GLN A 228 -11.67 23.16 2.06
C GLN A 228 -12.74 24.01 1.37
N THR A 229 -13.20 23.60 0.19
CA THR A 229 -14.27 24.29 -0.55
C THR A 229 -15.57 24.37 0.25
N LYS A 230 -15.95 23.27 0.92
CA LYS A 230 -17.14 23.23 1.78
C LYS A 230 -16.99 24.20 2.96
N LYS A 231 -15.84 24.18 3.64
CA LYS A 231 -15.55 25.08 4.76
C LYS A 231 -15.57 26.55 4.34
N GLU A 232 -15.00 26.88 3.18
CA GLU A 232 -15.04 28.24 2.64
C GLU A 232 -16.47 28.73 2.35
N LYS A 233 -17.33 27.85 1.83
CA LYS A 233 -18.75 28.17 1.61
C LYS A 233 -19.50 28.38 2.93
N GLU A 234 -19.24 27.54 3.93
CA GLU A 234 -19.86 27.65 5.25
C GLU A 234 -19.43 28.93 5.98
N ILE A 235 -18.13 29.27 5.96
CA ILE A 235 -17.61 30.53 6.51
C ILE A 235 -18.26 31.73 5.82
N PHE A 236 -18.32 31.70 4.49
CA PHE A 236 -18.94 32.75 3.70
C PHE A 236 -20.41 32.97 4.07
N ALA A 237 -21.20 31.90 4.10
CA ALA A 237 -22.61 31.97 4.45
C ALA A 237 -22.80 32.50 5.88
N PHE A 238 -22.04 31.99 6.85
CA PHE A 238 -22.08 32.42 8.24
C PHE A 238 -21.76 33.91 8.40
N ASN A 239 -20.68 34.39 7.77
CA ASN A 239 -20.28 35.80 7.84
C ASN A 239 -21.32 36.73 7.22
N CYS A 240 -21.86 36.36 6.06
CA CYS A 240 -22.92 37.13 5.42
C CYS A 240 -24.18 37.22 6.30
N THR A 241 -24.59 36.11 6.93
CA THR A 241 -25.72 36.11 7.88
C THR A 241 -25.42 36.97 9.12
N LYS A 242 -24.20 36.88 9.66
CA LYS A 242 -23.76 37.68 10.83
C LYS A 242 -23.79 39.18 10.54
N LEU A 243 -23.48 39.59 9.31
CA LEU A 243 -23.55 40.98 8.84
C LEU A 243 -24.99 41.42 8.47
N GLY A 244 -25.98 40.54 8.59
CA GLY A 244 -27.38 40.85 8.29
C GLY A 244 -27.68 41.01 6.80
N PHE A 245 -26.94 40.31 5.94
CA PHE A 245 -27.22 40.31 4.50
C PHE A 245 -28.51 39.53 4.21
N THR A 246 -29.31 40.06 3.29
CA THR A 246 -30.49 39.38 2.74
C THR A 246 -30.06 38.30 1.75
N ASN A 247 -30.92 37.33 1.45
CA ASN A 247 -30.62 36.28 0.46
C ASN A 247 -30.16 36.86 -0.89
N ARG A 248 -30.77 37.96 -1.33
CA ARG A 248 -30.39 38.63 -2.59
C ARG A 248 -29.02 39.29 -2.52
N GLU A 249 -28.65 39.85 -1.37
CA GLU A 249 -27.32 40.42 -1.15
C GLU A 249 -26.25 39.33 -1.05
N ILE A 250 -26.58 38.16 -0.49
CA ILE A 250 -25.70 36.98 -0.46
C ILE A 250 -25.39 36.50 -1.89
N GLU A 251 -26.42 36.32 -2.73
CA GLU A 251 -26.24 35.94 -4.14
C GLU A 251 -25.35 36.93 -4.90
N ILE A 252 -25.53 38.23 -4.69
CA ILE A 252 -24.69 39.27 -5.29
C ILE A 252 -23.25 39.18 -4.76
N CYS A 253 -23.06 38.97 -3.46
CA CYS A 253 -21.74 38.77 -2.86
C CYS A 253 -21.02 37.54 -3.42
N GLU A 254 -21.71 36.43 -3.67
CA GLU A 254 -21.13 35.24 -4.32
C GLU A 254 -20.61 35.56 -5.71
N MET A 255 -21.41 36.29 -6.51
CA MET A 255 -21.02 36.70 -7.86
C MET A 255 -19.85 37.71 -7.85
N VAL A 256 -19.82 38.62 -6.87
CA VAL A 256 -18.71 39.56 -6.67
C VAL A 256 -17.42 38.82 -6.27
N LYS A 257 -17.51 37.80 -5.41
CA LYS A 257 -16.42 36.88 -5.03
C LYS A 257 -15.91 36.09 -6.24
N ALA A 258 -16.81 35.65 -7.13
CA ALA A 258 -16.48 34.98 -8.38
C ALA A 258 -15.88 35.90 -9.47
N GLY A 259 -15.77 37.21 -9.20
CA GLY A 259 -15.13 38.17 -10.11
C GLY A 259 -16.04 38.70 -11.22
N TYR A 260 -17.36 38.52 -11.14
CA TYR A 260 -18.28 39.09 -12.14
C TYR A 260 -18.36 40.62 -12.06
N THR A 261 -18.55 41.25 -13.22
CA THR A 261 -18.83 42.68 -13.34
C THR A 261 -20.28 42.97 -12.99
N TYR A 262 -20.59 44.20 -12.58
CA TYR A 262 -21.95 44.56 -12.17
C TYR A 262 -22.97 44.38 -13.30
N LYS A 263 -22.56 44.65 -14.54
CA LYS A 263 -23.34 44.32 -15.74
C LYS A 263 -23.63 42.82 -15.85
N LYS A 264 -22.63 41.95 -15.71
CA LYS A 264 -22.82 40.49 -15.78
C LYS A 264 -23.71 39.96 -14.65
N ILE A 265 -23.59 40.55 -13.46
CA ILE A 265 -24.48 40.25 -12.32
C ILE A 265 -25.91 40.66 -12.66
N ALA A 266 -26.10 41.86 -13.21
CA ALA A 266 -27.41 42.37 -13.60
C ALA A 266 -28.11 41.45 -14.61
N ASP A 267 -27.35 41.02 -15.63
CA ASP A 267 -27.81 40.09 -16.67
C ASP A 267 -28.20 38.72 -16.08
N GLN A 268 -27.34 38.11 -15.23
CA GLN A 268 -27.63 36.81 -14.60
C GLN A 268 -28.85 36.85 -13.66
N LEU A 269 -29.05 38.00 -13.03
CA LEU A 269 -30.09 38.21 -12.03
C LEU A 269 -31.39 38.77 -12.60
N ASN A 270 -31.45 39.03 -13.93
CA ASN A 270 -32.56 39.68 -14.64
C ASN A 270 -33.02 40.99 -13.96
N ILE A 271 -32.07 41.84 -13.56
CA ILE A 271 -32.32 43.14 -12.95
C ILE A 271 -31.48 44.22 -13.62
N SER A 272 -31.81 45.50 -13.41
CA SER A 272 -30.98 46.59 -13.94
C SER A 272 -29.62 46.67 -13.23
N GLU A 273 -28.57 47.10 -13.95
CA GLU A 273 -27.27 47.38 -13.34
C GLU A 273 -27.35 48.44 -12.23
N ARG A 274 -28.30 49.38 -12.34
CA ARG A 274 -28.61 50.34 -11.28
C ARG A 274 -29.11 49.66 -10.01
N THR A 275 -29.93 48.61 -10.14
CA THR A 275 -30.41 47.79 -9.02
C THR A 275 -29.26 47.04 -8.35
N VAL A 276 -28.34 46.45 -9.14
CA VAL A 276 -27.13 45.79 -8.61
C VAL A 276 -26.27 46.79 -7.81
N ASN A 277 -26.03 47.99 -8.36
CA ASN A 277 -25.29 49.04 -7.66
C ASN A 277 -25.93 49.41 -6.31
N LYS A 278 -27.26 49.50 -6.25
CA LYS A 278 -27.98 49.76 -5.00
C LYS A 278 -27.78 48.65 -3.96
N HIS A 279 -27.87 47.38 -4.37
CA HIS A 279 -27.58 46.25 -3.48
C HIS A 279 -26.13 46.27 -2.98
N ILE A 280 -25.17 46.57 -3.85
CA ILE A 280 -23.74 46.65 -3.48
C ILE A 280 -23.48 47.78 -2.49
N GLN A 281 -24.11 48.95 -2.65
CA GLN A 281 -24.03 50.03 -1.66
C GLN A 281 -24.55 49.60 -0.29
N ASN A 282 -25.68 48.88 -0.25
CA ASN A 282 -26.22 48.35 1.01
C ASN A 282 -25.29 47.31 1.64
N ILE A 283 -24.70 46.42 0.83
CA ILE A 283 -23.71 45.44 1.25
C ILE A 283 -22.49 46.12 1.89
N PHE A 284 -21.91 47.13 1.23
CA PHE A 284 -20.78 47.89 1.77
C PHE A 284 -21.13 48.56 3.10
N LYS A 285 -22.33 49.15 3.20
CA LYS A 285 -22.81 49.78 4.43
C LYS A 285 -22.98 48.76 5.57
N LYS A 286 -23.56 47.60 5.31
CA LYS A 286 -23.75 46.54 6.31
C LYS A 286 -22.43 45.89 6.75
N ALA A 287 -21.48 45.76 5.82
CA ALA A 287 -20.15 45.22 6.08
C ALA A 287 -19.17 46.23 6.72
N GLY A 288 -19.52 47.52 6.77
CA GLY A 288 -18.60 48.59 7.18
C GLY A 288 -17.34 48.68 6.28
N SER A 289 -17.46 48.28 5.01
CA SER A 289 -16.34 48.17 4.07
C SER A 289 -16.37 49.30 3.04
N ASN A 290 -15.21 49.88 2.73
CA ASN A 290 -15.09 51.03 1.82
C ASN A 290 -14.72 50.63 0.38
N ASN A 291 -14.25 49.40 0.19
CA ASN A 291 -13.85 48.89 -1.11
C ASN A 291 -14.07 47.38 -1.22
N LYS A 292 -14.05 46.87 -2.46
CA LYS A 292 -14.30 45.46 -2.77
C LYS A 292 -13.37 44.51 -2.00
N ILE A 293 -12.11 44.90 -1.76
CA ILE A 293 -11.13 44.07 -1.06
C ILE A 293 -11.49 43.94 0.43
N GLU A 294 -11.85 45.04 1.08
CA GLU A 294 -12.34 45.05 2.48
C GLU A 294 -13.59 44.20 2.63
N LEU A 295 -14.56 44.34 1.71
CA LEU A 295 -15.77 43.53 1.71
C LEU A 295 -15.43 42.04 1.59
N LEU A 296 -14.60 41.66 0.62
CA LEU A 296 -14.20 40.27 0.43
C LEU A 296 -13.48 39.73 1.67
N ASN A 297 -12.62 40.51 2.31
CA ASN A 297 -11.96 40.11 3.55
C ASN A 297 -12.97 39.90 4.69
N SER A 298 -13.99 40.75 4.82
CA SER A 298 -15.00 40.67 5.88
C SER A 298 -15.93 39.45 5.78
N ILE A 299 -16.09 38.89 4.57
CA ILE A 299 -16.97 37.76 4.32
C ILE A 299 -16.23 36.44 4.06
N THR A 300 -14.91 36.46 3.83
CA THR A 300 -14.11 35.24 3.56
C THR A 300 -13.15 34.83 4.67
N LYS A 301 -12.84 35.73 5.62
CA LYS A 301 -12.04 35.42 6.82
C LYS A 301 -12.93 35.24 8.04
#